data_AF-A0A925YKW0-F1
#
_entry.id   AF-A0A925YKW0-F1
#
_cell.length_a   1.000
_cell.length_b   1.000
_cell.length_c   1.000
_cell.angle_alpha   90.00
_cell.angle_beta   90.00
_cell.angle_gamma   90.00
#
_symmetry.space_group_name_H-M   'P 1'
#
loop_
_entity.id
_entity.type
_entity.pdbx_description
1 polymer ?
#
loop_
_entity_poly.entity_id
_entity_poly.type
_entity_poly.pdbx_seq_one_letter_code
_entity_poly.pdbx_strand_id
1 'polypeptide(L)'
;WGNRLGAAWGPLSGWYSTYYNPLGFGRRLLMQAADVMLWRMRGVPVLGHFSFAAGLMRADVSGGDDAETGGPGRDYYHFGSYFQARYHPTDWLYVQYRQGLRTFNNRRGVTVDDTRLTSDDGSTHNFGIVARTHGLTGGIYHFINLEKADEIPDDFFRASLTYDF
;
A
#
# COMPACT_ATOMS: atom_id res chain seq x y z
N TRP A 1 19.68 6.07 3.64
CA TRP A 1 19.62 5.42 4.96
C TRP A 1 18.17 5.15 5.29
N GLY A 2 17.85 4.04 5.96
CA GLY A 2 16.47 3.68 6.28
C GLY A 2 16.39 2.92 7.59
N ASN A 3 15.27 3.10 8.29
CA ASN A 3 14.99 2.48 9.58
C ASN A 3 13.56 1.96 9.59
N ARG A 4 13.33 0.86 10.29
CA ARG A 4 11.99 0.33 10.55
C ARG A 4 11.87 -0.01 12.02
N LEU A 5 10.82 0.48 12.65
CA LEU A 5 10.43 0.16 14.01
C LEU A 5 9.12 -0.62 13.97
N GLY A 6 9.00 -1.65 14.79
CA GLY A 6 7.81 -2.48 14.86
C GLY A 6 7.45 -2.79 16.30
N ALA A 7 6.16 -2.87 16.58
CA ALA A 7 5.63 -3.32 17.85
C ALA A 7 4.46 -4.27 17.63
N ALA A 8 4.27 -5.22 18.54
CA ALA A 8 3.15 -6.14 18.51
C ALA A 8 2.60 -6.35 19.91
N TRP A 9 1.27 -6.43 20.00
CA TRP A 9 0.55 -6.78 21.21
C TRP A 9 -0.59 -7.73 20.86
N GLY A 10 -0.40 -9.01 21.18
CA GLY A 10 -1.34 -10.07 20.85
C GLY A 10 -1.57 -10.15 19.34
N PRO A 11 -2.82 -10.04 18.85
CA PRO A 11 -3.13 -10.10 17.42
C PRO A 11 -2.83 -8.80 16.68
N LEU A 12 -2.58 -7.69 17.38
CA LEU A 12 -2.29 -6.40 16.76
C LEU A 12 -0.78 -6.23 16.58
N SER A 13 -0.38 -5.80 15.40
CA SER A 13 1.01 -5.43 15.08
C SER A 13 1.03 -4.15 14.27
N GLY A 14 2.10 -3.40 14.40
CA GLY A 14 2.28 -2.15 13.69
C GLY A 14 3.74 -1.89 13.39
N TRP A 15 3.99 -1.22 12.27
CA TRP A 15 5.31 -0.85 11.82
C TRP A 15 5.32 0.59 11.35
N TYR A 16 6.45 1.23 11.57
CA TYR A 16 6.77 2.54 11.03
C TYR A 16 8.14 2.47 10.38
N SER A 17 8.22 2.88 9.12
CA SER A 17 9.43 2.88 8.32
C SER A 17 9.75 4.28 7.87
N THR A 18 11.03 4.62 7.88
CA THR A 18 11.55 5.87 7.30
C THR A 18 12.70 5.54 6.38
N TYR A 19 12.81 6.29 5.29
CA TYR A 19 13.90 6.16 4.35
C TYR A 19 14.26 7.52 3.82
N TYR A 20 15.55 7.83 3.80
CA TYR A 20 16.07 9.04 3.22
C TYR A 20 17.08 8.69 2.15
N ASN A 21 16.94 9.32 0.99
CA ASN A 21 17.81 9.14 -0.15
C ASN A 21 18.13 10.47 -0.81
N PRO A 22 19.41 10.84 -0.97
CA PRO A 22 19.76 11.90 -1.90
C PRO A 22 19.37 11.48 -3.32
N LEU A 23 18.78 12.40 -4.06
CA LEU A 23 18.48 12.25 -5.49
C LEU A 23 19.49 13.10 -6.29
N GLY A 24 19.51 12.94 -7.61
CA GLY A 24 20.31 13.80 -8.48
C GLY A 24 19.84 15.27 -8.44
N PHE A 25 20.78 16.18 -8.72
CA PHE A 25 20.57 17.63 -8.82
C PHE A 25 20.09 18.29 -7.52
N GLY A 26 20.77 18.02 -6.40
CA GLY A 26 20.47 18.68 -5.12
C GLY A 26 19.15 18.29 -4.46
N ARG A 27 18.41 17.34 -5.06
CA ARG A 27 17.13 16.87 -4.54
C ARG A 27 17.35 15.81 -3.48
N ARG A 28 16.35 15.65 -2.62
CA ARG A 28 16.30 14.61 -1.59
C ARG A 28 14.90 14.01 -1.54
N LEU A 29 14.86 12.71 -1.29
CA LEU A 29 13.66 11.92 -1.06
C LEU A 29 13.62 11.53 0.42
N LEU A 30 12.53 11.87 1.10
CA LEU A 30 12.17 11.35 2.41
C LEU A 30 10.89 10.53 2.26
N MET A 31 10.97 9.23 2.53
CA MET A 31 9.82 8.35 2.59
C MET A 31 9.50 8.00 4.03
N GLN A 32 8.22 8.01 4.36
CA GLN A 32 7.67 7.57 5.63
C GLN A 32 6.52 6.63 5.34
N ALA A 33 6.49 5.48 6.00
CA ALA A 33 5.40 4.52 5.86
C ALA A 33 4.96 4.03 7.23
N ALA A 34 3.66 3.85 7.40
CA ALA A 34 3.09 3.24 8.58
C ALA A 34 2.13 2.14 8.14
N ASP A 35 2.21 0.98 8.78
CA ASP A 35 1.28 -0.11 8.55
C ASP A 35 0.86 -0.74 9.87
N VAL A 36 -0.41 -1.13 9.94
CA VAL A 36 -1.02 -1.82 11.08
C VAL A 36 -1.70 -3.07 10.57
N MET A 37 -1.63 -4.13 11.36
CA MET A 37 -2.21 -5.43 11.05
C MET A 37 -2.87 -6.00 12.29
N LEU A 38 -4.14 -6.39 12.14
CA LEU A 38 -4.88 -7.16 13.11
C LEU A 38 -5.01 -8.59 12.57
N TRP A 39 -4.30 -9.52 13.22
CA TRP A 39 -4.44 -10.94 12.96
C TRP A 39 -5.70 -11.52 13.62
N ARG A 40 -6.05 -12.75 13.23
CA ARG A 40 -7.23 -13.46 13.70
C ARG A 40 -7.29 -13.49 15.23
N MET A 41 -8.32 -12.85 15.80
CA MET A 41 -8.55 -12.84 17.25
C MET A 41 -9.24 -14.14 17.67
N ARG A 42 -8.44 -15.20 17.85
CA ARG A 42 -8.96 -16.52 18.24
C ARG A 42 -9.78 -16.42 19.53
N GLY A 43 -10.95 -17.06 19.54
CA GLY A 43 -11.88 -17.03 20.66
C GLY A 43 -12.88 -15.86 20.65
N VAL A 44 -12.77 -14.91 19.71
CA VAL A 44 -13.77 -13.86 19.52
C VAL A 44 -14.68 -14.25 18.35
N PRO A 45 -16.01 -14.37 18.55
CA PRO A 45 -16.95 -14.68 17.48
C PRO A 45 -16.79 -13.71 16.31
N VAL A 46 -16.89 -14.22 15.08
CA VAL A 46 -16.66 -13.49 13.83
C VAL A 46 -15.19 -13.06 13.63
N LEU A 47 -14.60 -12.29 14.55
CA LEU A 47 -13.22 -11.77 14.43
C LEU A 47 -12.13 -12.86 14.42
N GLY A 48 -12.43 -14.05 14.92
CA GLY A 48 -11.56 -15.22 14.79
C GLY A 48 -11.34 -15.68 13.35
N HIS A 49 -12.20 -15.28 12.41
CA HIS A 49 -12.09 -15.60 10.98
C HIS A 49 -11.55 -14.44 10.15
N PHE A 50 -11.32 -13.26 10.73
CA PHE A 50 -10.87 -12.10 9.95
C PHE A 50 -9.46 -11.69 10.30
N SER A 51 -8.73 -11.24 9.28
CA SER A 51 -7.50 -10.48 9.47
C SER A 51 -7.56 -9.21 8.64
N PHE A 52 -7.09 -8.12 9.21
CA PHE A 52 -7.07 -6.81 8.56
C PHE A 52 -5.66 -6.27 8.51
N ALA A 53 -5.32 -5.56 7.44
CA ALA A 53 -4.13 -4.74 7.40
C ALA A 53 -4.44 -3.42 6.69
N ALA A 54 -3.87 -2.33 7.19
CA ALA A 54 -3.96 -1.04 6.55
C ALA A 54 -2.59 -0.38 6.62
N GLY A 55 -2.24 0.35 5.58
CA GLY A 55 -1.00 1.10 5.58
C GLY A 55 -1.10 2.35 4.74
N LEU A 56 -0.20 3.27 5.03
CA LEU A 56 -0.04 4.53 4.34
C LEU A 56 1.45 4.82 4.16
N MET A 57 1.77 5.50 3.08
CA MET A 57 3.11 5.92 2.73
C MET A 57 3.06 7.32 2.17
N ARG A 58 4.04 8.11 2.55
CA ARG A 58 4.31 9.43 2.01
C ARG A 58 5.75 9.49 1.56
N ALA A 59 5.97 10.01 0.37
CA ALA A 59 7.29 10.18 -0.22
C ALA A 59 7.48 11.64 -0.62
N ASP A 60 8.13 12.42 0.24
CA ASP A 60 8.44 13.83 0.05
C ASP A 60 9.70 14.00 -0.79
N VAL A 61 9.59 14.76 -1.87
CA VAL A 61 10.71 15.21 -2.68
C VAL A 61 10.89 16.71 -2.48
N SER A 62 12.08 17.10 -2.06
CA SER A 62 12.44 18.49 -1.80
C SER A 62 13.85 18.83 -2.22
N GLY A 63 14.19 20.12 -2.20
CA GLY A 63 15.50 20.62 -2.62
C GLY A 63 15.58 20.82 -4.13
N GLY A 64 16.80 20.88 -4.67
CA GLY A 64 17.08 21.24 -6.06
C GLY A 64 18.13 22.33 -6.15
N ASP A 65 19.05 22.20 -7.11
CA ASP A 65 20.17 23.12 -7.29
C ASP A 65 19.80 24.36 -8.12
N ASP A 66 18.72 24.28 -8.91
CA ASP A 66 18.26 25.35 -9.79
C ASP A 66 16.74 25.39 -9.94
N ALA A 67 16.25 26.38 -10.68
CA ALA A 67 14.84 26.59 -10.95
C ALA A 67 14.21 25.55 -11.89
N GLU A 68 14.94 24.58 -12.44
CA GLU A 68 14.35 23.48 -13.22
C GLU A 68 14.23 22.20 -12.36
N THR A 69 15.21 22.00 -11.50
CA THR A 69 15.39 20.83 -10.65
C THR A 69 14.79 21.01 -9.25
N GLY A 70 14.47 22.24 -8.82
CA GLY A 70 13.73 22.51 -7.59
C GLY A 70 13.66 23.98 -7.16
N GLY A 71 13.61 24.22 -5.84
CA GLY A 71 13.52 25.56 -5.24
C GLY A 71 12.21 25.86 -4.50
N PRO A 72 12.07 27.04 -3.88
CA PRO A 72 10.92 27.38 -3.03
C PRO A 72 9.57 27.16 -3.71
N GLY A 73 8.68 26.38 -3.08
CA GLY A 73 7.34 26.08 -3.60
C GLY A 73 7.28 24.98 -4.67
N ARG A 74 8.40 24.30 -4.95
CA ARG A 74 8.45 23.17 -5.89
C ARG A 74 8.52 21.80 -5.24
N ASP A 75 8.67 21.75 -3.91
CA ASP A 75 8.56 20.53 -3.13
C ASP A 75 7.20 19.88 -3.37
N TYR A 76 7.20 18.56 -3.45
CA TYR A 76 6.01 17.76 -3.67
C TYR A 76 6.11 16.44 -2.93
N TYR A 77 4.99 15.73 -2.82
CA TYR A 77 4.99 14.37 -2.30
C TYR A 77 4.09 13.45 -3.10
N HIS A 78 4.47 12.17 -3.07
CA HIS A 78 3.61 11.08 -3.47
C HIS A 78 2.95 10.50 -2.22
N PHE A 79 1.71 10.07 -2.36
CA PHE A 79 0.96 9.43 -1.29
C PHE A 79 0.51 8.05 -1.76
N GLY A 80 0.67 7.06 -0.89
CA GLY A 80 0.18 5.72 -1.12
C GLY A 80 -0.61 5.25 0.09
N SER A 81 -1.64 4.45 -0.12
CA SER A 81 -2.25 3.70 0.96
C SER A 81 -2.68 2.33 0.48
N TYR A 82 -2.93 1.44 1.42
CA TYR A 82 -3.60 0.19 1.14
C TYR A 82 -4.49 -0.20 2.30
N PHE A 83 -5.54 -0.95 1.96
CA PHE A 83 -6.34 -1.70 2.90
C PHE A 83 -6.39 -3.16 2.46
N GLN A 84 -6.47 -4.05 3.42
CA GLN A 84 -6.61 -5.47 3.20
C GLN A 84 -7.56 -6.04 4.25
N ALA A 85 -8.55 -6.78 3.78
CA ALA A 85 -9.39 -7.64 4.60
C ALA A 85 -9.27 -9.06 4.09
N ARG A 86 -9.16 -10.02 5.01
CA ARG A 86 -9.22 -11.44 4.67
C ARG A 86 -10.19 -12.15 5.57
N TYR A 87 -11.01 -13.01 4.97
CA TYR A 87 -11.87 -13.96 5.65
C TYR A 87 -11.29 -15.36 5.52
N HIS A 88 -11.12 -16.06 6.64
CA HIS A 88 -10.49 -17.36 6.78
C HIS A 88 -11.55 -18.39 7.20
N PRO A 89 -12.26 -19.01 6.24
CA PRO A 89 -13.19 -20.10 6.55
C PRO A 89 -12.46 -21.32 7.15
N THR A 90 -11.20 -21.54 6.78
CA THR A 90 -10.33 -22.57 7.35
C THR A 90 -8.92 -22.00 7.55
N ASP A 91 -8.02 -22.78 8.15
CA ASP A 91 -6.62 -22.36 8.32
C ASP A 91 -5.80 -22.36 7.02
N TRP A 92 -6.26 -23.06 5.99
CA TRP A 92 -5.57 -23.20 4.71
C TRP A 92 -6.22 -22.42 3.57
N LEU A 93 -7.41 -21.84 3.77
CA LEU A 93 -8.16 -21.11 2.74
C LEU A 93 -8.52 -19.72 3.26
N TYR A 94 -8.31 -18.70 2.44
CA TYR A 94 -8.86 -17.38 2.71
C TYR A 94 -9.38 -16.69 1.45
N VAL A 95 -10.43 -15.90 1.65
CA VAL A 95 -10.92 -14.91 0.70
C VAL A 95 -10.31 -13.58 1.08
N GLN A 96 -9.82 -12.83 0.10
CA GLN A 96 -9.13 -11.58 0.29
C GLN A 96 -9.83 -10.47 -0.50
N TYR A 97 -9.95 -9.32 0.14
CA TYR A 97 -10.08 -8.04 -0.52
C TYR A 97 -8.85 -7.20 -0.20
N ARG A 98 -8.26 -6.57 -1.22
CA ARG A 98 -7.18 -5.60 -1.06
C ARG A 98 -7.49 -4.40 -1.92
N GLN A 99 -7.28 -3.22 -1.36
CA GLN A 99 -7.33 -1.96 -2.08
C GLN A 99 -5.96 -1.29 -1.92
N GLY A 100 -5.53 -0.58 -2.95
CA GLY A 100 -4.38 0.31 -2.92
C GLY A 100 -4.73 1.62 -3.57
N LEU A 101 -4.24 2.72 -3.03
CA LEU A 101 -4.26 4.05 -3.63
C LEU A 101 -2.82 4.49 -3.90
N ARG A 102 -2.60 5.15 -5.02
CA ARG A 102 -1.35 5.83 -5.34
C ARG A 102 -1.67 7.19 -5.95
N THR A 103 -1.10 8.24 -5.37
CA THR A 103 -1.17 9.58 -5.93
C THR A 103 0.20 10.25 -6.05
N PHE A 104 0.34 11.13 -7.04
CA PHE A 104 1.58 11.78 -7.44
C PHE A 104 1.48 13.31 -7.33
N ASN A 105 2.64 13.97 -7.27
CA ASN A 105 2.77 15.42 -7.39
C ASN A 105 1.87 16.29 -6.48
N ASN A 106 1.46 15.78 -5.32
CA ASN A 106 0.72 16.54 -4.32
C ASN A 106 1.62 17.64 -3.72
N ARG A 107 1.07 18.81 -3.41
CA ARG A 107 1.84 19.92 -2.83
C ARG A 107 1.24 20.51 -1.54
N ARG A 108 0.05 20.10 -1.13
CA ARG A 108 -0.69 20.70 -0.01
C ARG A 108 -1.01 19.71 1.10
N GLY A 109 -0.58 20.04 2.32
CA GLY A 109 -1.08 19.41 3.55
C GLY A 109 -0.48 18.03 3.88
N VAL A 110 -1.21 17.28 4.71
CA VAL A 110 -0.86 15.93 5.19
C VAL A 110 -1.67 14.82 4.48
N THR A 111 -2.62 15.19 3.63
CA THR A 111 -3.55 14.30 2.91
C THR A 111 -3.39 14.48 1.39
N VAL A 112 -4.16 13.77 0.59
CA VAL A 112 -4.17 13.95 -0.88
C VAL A 112 -4.62 15.37 -1.25
N ASP A 113 -3.98 15.98 -2.25
CA ASP A 113 -4.37 17.25 -2.86
C ASP A 113 -5.23 16.96 -4.11
N ASP A 114 -6.55 17.01 -3.94
CA ASP A 114 -7.53 16.65 -4.97
C ASP A 114 -7.52 17.59 -6.18
N THR A 115 -7.03 18.82 -6.02
CA THR A 115 -6.93 19.81 -7.10
C THR A 115 -5.85 19.52 -8.14
N ARG A 116 -4.98 18.53 -7.90
CA ARG A 116 -3.85 18.19 -8.77
C ARG A 116 -3.90 16.76 -9.31
N LEU A 117 -5.03 16.08 -9.14
CA LEU A 117 -5.17 14.71 -9.61
C LEU A 117 -5.05 14.65 -11.13
N THR A 118 -4.23 13.73 -11.63
CA THR A 118 -4.05 13.42 -13.04
C THR A 118 -4.44 11.98 -13.33
N SER A 119 -4.36 11.57 -14.60
CA SER A 119 -4.58 10.17 -15.02
C SER A 119 -3.55 9.20 -14.43
N ASP A 120 -2.41 9.70 -13.93
CA ASP A 120 -1.40 8.86 -13.28
C ASP A 120 -1.82 8.44 -11.86
N ASP A 121 -2.80 9.13 -11.29
CA ASP A 121 -3.37 8.83 -9.97
C ASP A 121 -4.43 7.75 -10.09
N GLY A 122 -4.34 6.74 -9.23
CA GLY A 122 -5.23 5.60 -9.35
C GLY A 122 -5.38 4.80 -8.07
N SER A 123 -6.44 4.01 -8.03
CA SER A 123 -6.65 2.98 -7.04
C SER A 123 -6.86 1.63 -7.69
N THR A 124 -6.21 0.61 -7.14
CA THR A 124 -6.38 -0.78 -7.56
C THR A 124 -7.12 -1.53 -6.48
N HIS A 125 -8.15 -2.26 -6.88
CA HIS A 125 -8.91 -3.17 -6.05
C HIS A 125 -8.62 -4.60 -6.50
N ASN A 126 -8.46 -5.51 -5.54
CA ASN A 126 -8.14 -6.90 -5.77
C ASN A 126 -9.05 -7.76 -4.91
N PHE A 127 -9.68 -8.73 -5.55
CA PHE A 127 -10.43 -9.80 -4.91
C PHE A 127 -9.71 -11.11 -5.18
N GLY A 128 -9.41 -11.87 -4.14
CA GLY A 128 -8.65 -13.11 -4.24
C GLY A 128 -9.28 -14.25 -3.46
N ILE A 129 -9.17 -15.46 -4.00
CA ILE A 129 -9.37 -16.72 -3.25
C ILE A 129 -8.01 -17.42 -3.24
N VAL A 130 -7.49 -17.70 -2.05
CA VAL A 130 -6.14 -18.23 -1.89
C VAL A 130 -6.16 -19.45 -0.97
N ALA A 131 -5.60 -20.54 -1.46
CA ALA A 131 -5.34 -21.75 -0.71
C ALA A 131 -3.85 -21.87 -0.41
N ARG A 132 -3.49 -22.18 0.83
CA ARG A 132 -2.12 -22.40 1.28
C ARG A 132 -2.03 -23.69 2.08
N THR A 133 -1.19 -24.61 1.63
CA THR A 133 -0.97 -25.90 2.30
C THR A 133 0.49 -26.31 2.13
N HIS A 134 1.17 -26.68 3.23
CA HIS A 134 2.51 -27.29 3.23
C HIS A 134 3.52 -26.65 2.24
N GLY A 135 3.71 -25.33 2.32
CA GLY A 135 4.65 -24.60 1.44
C GLY A 135 4.10 -24.23 0.07
N LEU A 136 3.00 -24.85 -0.38
CA LEU A 136 2.31 -24.48 -1.61
C LEU A 136 1.25 -23.39 -1.35
N THR A 137 1.28 -22.32 -2.14
CA THR A 137 0.30 -21.24 -2.15
C THR A 137 -0.27 -21.09 -3.55
N GLY A 138 -1.57 -21.33 -3.72
CA GLY A 138 -2.30 -21.13 -4.96
C GLY A 138 -3.38 -20.08 -4.80
N GLY A 139 -3.58 -19.22 -5.79
CA GLY A 139 -4.62 -18.21 -5.72
C GLY A 139 -5.12 -17.73 -7.08
N ILE A 140 -6.38 -17.35 -7.11
CA ILE A 140 -7.03 -16.69 -8.25
C ILE A 140 -7.43 -15.30 -7.78
N TYR A 141 -7.13 -14.30 -8.60
CA TYR A 141 -7.33 -12.90 -8.29
C TYR A 141 -8.03 -12.20 -9.45
N HIS A 142 -8.95 -11.31 -9.11
CA HIS A 142 -9.55 -10.35 -10.01
C HIS A 142 -9.12 -8.94 -9.59
N PHE A 143 -8.61 -8.17 -10.54
CA PHE A 143 -8.14 -6.81 -10.32
C PHE A 143 -9.07 -5.84 -11.04
N ILE A 144 -9.43 -4.77 -10.34
CA ILE A 144 -10.15 -3.62 -10.86
C ILE A 144 -9.25 -2.41 -10.68
N ASN A 145 -8.89 -1.75 -11.78
CA ASN A 145 -8.05 -0.55 -11.76
C ASN A 145 -8.91 0.67 -12.04
N LEU A 146 -8.95 1.60 -11.09
CA LEU A 146 -9.69 2.84 -11.18
C LEU A 146 -8.71 4.00 -11.27
N GLU A 147 -8.56 4.56 -12.47
CA GLU A 147 -7.83 5.81 -12.70
C GLU A 147 -8.71 7.00 -12.26
N LYS A 148 -8.11 8.02 -11.63
CA LYS A 148 -8.89 9.09 -10.99
C LYS A 148 -9.31 10.23 -11.92
N ALA A 149 -8.75 10.33 -13.12
CA ALA A 149 -9.04 11.42 -14.05
C ALA A 149 -9.58 10.98 -15.42
N ASP A 150 -9.26 9.76 -15.88
CA ASP A 150 -9.74 9.21 -17.15
C ASP A 150 -9.76 7.68 -17.00
N GLU A 151 -10.93 7.03 -17.03
CA GLU A 151 -11.07 5.60 -16.72
C GLU A 151 -10.78 4.76 -17.98
N ILE A 152 -9.61 4.13 -18.06
CA ILE A 152 -9.34 3.10 -19.06
C ILE A 152 -9.72 1.73 -18.49
N PRO A 153 -10.52 0.90 -19.22
CA PRO A 153 -10.84 -0.45 -18.79
C PRO A 153 -9.58 -1.35 -18.79
N ASP A 154 -8.90 -1.47 -17.64
CA ASP A 154 -7.74 -2.34 -17.42
C ASP A 154 -7.98 -3.33 -16.27
N ASP A 155 -9.10 -4.04 -16.36
CA ASP A 155 -9.47 -5.11 -15.43
C ASP A 155 -8.90 -6.44 -15.94
N PHE A 156 -8.26 -7.21 -15.05
CA PHE A 156 -7.68 -8.49 -15.44
C PHE A 156 -7.80 -9.56 -14.36
N PHE A 157 -7.72 -10.81 -14.81
CA PHE A 157 -7.64 -11.99 -13.97
C PHE A 157 -6.22 -12.51 -13.89
N ARG A 158 -5.80 -12.95 -12.71
CA ARG A 158 -4.49 -13.56 -12.47
C ARG A 158 -4.64 -14.85 -11.69
N ALA A 159 -4.04 -15.92 -12.18
CA ALA A 159 -3.79 -17.11 -11.40
C ALA A 159 -2.31 -17.12 -10.98
N SER A 160 -2.03 -17.48 -9.73
CA SER A 160 -0.67 -17.65 -9.24
C SER A 160 -0.53 -18.97 -8.49
N LEU A 161 0.60 -19.63 -8.70
CA LEU A 161 1.03 -20.77 -7.90
C LEU A 161 2.47 -20.51 -7.45
N THR A 162 2.71 -20.64 -6.16
CA THR A 162 4.02 -20.42 -5.55
C THR A 162 4.32 -21.57 -4.59
N TYR A 163 5.55 -22.05 -4.60
CA TYR A 163 6.03 -23.08 -3.69
C TYR A 163 7.24 -22.54 -2.94
N ASP A 164 7.10 -22.40 -1.63
CA ASP A 164 8.16 -21.95 -0.72
C ASP A 164 8.88 -23.18 -0.13
N PHE A 165 10.20 -23.25 -0.32
CA PHE A 165 11.10 -24.32 0.16
C PHE A 165 11.85 -23.93 1.44
#